data_AF-A0A3M1B579-F1
#
_entry.id   AF-A0A3M1B579-F1
#
_cell.length_a   1.000
_cell.length_b   1.000
_cell.length_c   1.000
_cell.angle_alpha   90.00
_cell.angle_beta   90.00
_cell.angle_gamma   90.00
#
_symmetry.space_group_name_H-M   'P 1'
#
loop_
_entity.id
_entity.type
_entity.pdbx_description
1 polymer ?
#
loop_
_entity_poly.entity_id
_entity_poly.type
_entity_poly.pdbx_seq_one_letter_code
_entity_poly.pdbx_strand_id
1 'polypeptide(L)'
;LPHDVPLPDAEALEAMTAYDWPGNVRELQNVIERAAILAGGEPIRREHLPLSLFPERSPRPRPSPKGGIDFDREVEAFERALIAEAMRACDNVKARAAKYLGIDRNRLRYKLRQYGIEDGS
;
A
#
# COMPACT_ATOMS: atom_id res chain seq x y z
N LEU A 1 35.22 1.00 -13.86
CA LEU A 1 33.75 1.14 -13.99
C LEU A 1 33.22 -0.22 -14.44
N PRO A 2 32.77 -1.11 -13.53
CA PRO A 2 32.27 -2.41 -13.96
C PRO A 2 30.76 -2.36 -14.18
N HIS A 3 30.33 -2.99 -15.27
CA HIS A 3 28.96 -3.16 -15.81
C HIS A 3 28.45 -2.01 -16.70
N ASP A 4 28.27 -2.37 -17.97
CA ASP A 4 27.45 -1.67 -18.94
C ASP A 4 26.02 -1.68 -18.39
N VAL A 5 25.61 -0.59 -17.75
CA VAL A 5 24.26 -0.49 -17.16
C VAL A 5 23.28 -0.51 -18.33
N PRO A 6 22.36 -1.49 -18.39
CA PRO A 6 21.40 -1.54 -19.48
C PRO A 6 20.55 -0.27 -19.50
N LEU A 7 20.34 0.27 -20.69
CA LEU A 7 19.53 1.47 -20.86
C LEU A 7 18.06 1.16 -20.48
N PRO A 8 17.36 2.09 -19.82
CA PRO A 8 15.93 1.96 -19.61
C PRO A 8 15.16 2.05 -20.93
N ASP A 9 14.03 1.35 -21.01
CA ASP A 9 13.05 1.58 -22.06
C ASP A 9 12.33 2.93 -21.87
N ALA A 10 11.50 3.32 -22.84
CA ALA A 10 10.85 4.62 -22.81
C ALA A 10 9.95 4.83 -21.57
N GLU A 11 9.22 3.79 -21.15
CA GLU A 11 8.30 3.86 -20.00
C GLU A 11 9.08 3.95 -18.67
N ALA A 12 10.14 3.17 -18.53
CA ALA A 12 11.04 3.21 -17.39
C ALA A 12 11.75 4.58 -17.29
N LEU A 13 12.23 5.10 -18.42
CA LEU A 13 12.87 6.41 -18.48
C LEU A 13 11.89 7.53 -18.10
N GLU A 14 10.66 7.50 -18.63
CA GLU A 14 9.62 8.47 -18.28
C GLU A 14 9.34 8.46 -16.77
N ALA A 15 9.13 7.29 -16.18
CA ALA A 15 8.89 7.15 -14.74
C ALA A 15 10.07 7.64 -13.89
N MET A 16 11.31 7.35 -14.31
CA MET A 16 12.52 7.81 -13.61
C MET A 16 12.71 9.32 -13.71
N THR A 17 12.35 9.95 -14.84
CA THR A 17 12.46 11.41 -15.03
C THR A 17 11.34 12.19 -14.38
N ALA A 18 10.15 11.58 -14.21
CA ALA A 18 9.01 12.19 -13.54
C ALA A 18 9.09 12.12 -12.00
N TYR A 19 10.00 11.31 -11.45
CA TYR A 19 10.17 11.14 -10.00
C TYR A 19 11.12 12.20 -9.43
N ASP A 20 10.76 12.80 -8.29
CA ASP A 20 11.49 13.93 -7.70
C ASP A 20 12.80 13.54 -6.97
N TRP A 21 13.08 12.24 -6.81
CA TRP A 21 14.28 11.72 -6.11
C TRP A 21 14.56 12.40 -4.76
N PRO A 22 13.63 12.33 -3.79
CA PRO A 22 13.76 13.00 -2.49
C PRO A 22 15.00 12.53 -1.70
N GLY A 23 15.44 11.29 -1.94
CA GLY A 23 16.65 10.70 -1.41
C GLY A 23 17.92 11.02 -2.22
N ASN A 24 17.88 12.05 -3.08
CA ASN A 24 18.96 12.59 -3.91
C ASN A 24 19.59 11.58 -4.90
N VAL A 25 20.73 11.95 -5.51
CA VAL A 25 21.44 11.13 -6.52
C VAL A 25 21.81 9.73 -5.99
N ARG A 26 21.97 9.55 -4.68
CA ARG A 26 22.20 8.22 -4.09
C ARG A 26 20.99 7.31 -4.21
N GLU A 27 19.78 7.85 -4.10
CA GLU A 27 18.55 7.07 -4.32
C GLU A 27 18.46 6.62 -5.78
N LEU A 28 18.71 7.54 -6.73
CA LEU A 28 18.76 7.22 -8.16
C LEU A 28 19.78 6.11 -8.46
N GLN A 29 21.00 6.24 -7.92
CA GLN A 29 22.04 5.24 -8.08
C GLN A 29 21.59 3.88 -7.55
N ASN A 30 21.06 3.82 -6.33
CA ASN A 30 20.58 2.57 -5.73
C ASN A 30 19.46 1.91 -6.55
N VAL A 31 18.56 2.71 -7.12
CA VAL A 31 17.47 2.22 -7.96
C VAL A 31 18.01 1.66 -9.28
N ILE A 32 18.90 2.39 -9.95
CA ILE A 32 19.53 1.94 -11.20
C ILE A 32 20.35 0.66 -10.99
N GLU A 33 21.17 0.60 -9.94
CA GLU A 33 22.00 -0.58 -9.64
C GLU A 33 21.15 -1.83 -9.43
N ARG A 34 20.06 -1.72 -8.64
CA ARG A 34 19.13 -2.83 -8.43
C ARG A 34 18.40 -3.21 -9.70
N ALA A 35 17.93 -2.22 -10.46
CA ALA A 35 17.22 -2.46 -11.72
C ALA A 35 18.11 -3.14 -12.76
N ALA A 36 19.39 -2.78 -12.84
CA ALA A 36 20.37 -3.42 -13.71
C ALA A 36 20.62 -4.89 -13.32
N ILE A 37 20.70 -5.20 -12.02
CA ILE A 37 20.81 -6.57 -11.52
C ILE A 37 19.58 -7.40 -11.91
N LEU A 38 18.37 -6.83 -11.76
CA LEU A 38 17.12 -7.50 -12.09
C LEU A 38 16.94 -7.71 -13.59
N ALA A 39 17.38 -6.74 -14.40
CA ALA A 39 17.27 -6.81 -15.85
C ALA A 39 18.21 -7.85 -16.48
N GLY A 40 19.27 -8.26 -15.78
CA GLY A 40 20.14 -9.36 -16.22
C GLY A 40 20.82 -9.14 -17.57
N GLY A 41 21.06 -7.89 -17.96
CA GLY A 41 21.65 -7.51 -19.25
C GLY A 41 20.64 -7.09 -20.33
N GLU A 42 19.34 -7.27 -20.09
CA GLU A 42 18.28 -6.70 -20.91
C GLU A 42 18.00 -5.23 -20.52
N PRO A 43 17.32 -4.45 -21.38
CA PRO A 43 16.89 -3.10 -21.03
C PRO A 43 16.13 -3.03 -19.70
N ILE A 44 16.32 -1.96 -18.94
CA ILE A 44 15.57 -1.73 -17.70
C ILE A 44 14.11 -1.44 -18.07
N ARG A 45 13.19 -2.30 -17.62
CA ARG A 45 11.75 -2.15 -17.83
C ARG A 45 11.07 -1.80 -16.52
N ARG A 46 9.80 -1.41 -16.61
CA ARG A 46 8.93 -1.11 -15.48
C ARG A 46 8.96 -2.15 -14.34
N GLU A 47 9.02 -3.43 -14.67
CA GLU A 47 9.05 -4.53 -13.68
C GLU A 47 10.36 -4.61 -12.87
N HIS A 48 11.43 -3.97 -13.34
CA HIS A 48 12.72 -3.88 -12.65
C HIS A 48 12.81 -2.65 -11.72
N LEU A 49 11.83 -1.74 -11.78
CA LEU A 49 11.82 -0.49 -11.02
C LEU A 49 10.88 -0.55 -9.80
N PRO A 50 11.16 0.24 -8.74
CA PRO A 50 10.28 0.36 -7.59
C PRO A 50 8.89 0.90 -7.96
N LEU A 51 7.85 0.38 -7.32
CA LEU A 51 6.46 0.84 -7.53
C LEU A 51 6.25 2.33 -7.21
N SER A 52 7.11 2.92 -6.36
CA SER A 52 7.04 4.34 -6.00
C SER A 52 7.28 5.28 -7.19
N LEU A 53 7.97 4.82 -8.24
CA LEU A 53 8.15 5.58 -9.49
C LEU A 53 6.86 5.62 -10.34
N PHE A 54 5.84 4.82 -10.00
CA PHE A 54 4.59 4.71 -10.73
C PHE A 54 3.42 5.20 -9.86
N PRO A 55 3.14 6.52 -9.82
CA PRO A 55 2.16 7.11 -8.92
C PRO A 55 0.72 6.58 -9.11
N GLU A 56 0.38 6.06 -10.29
CA GLU A 56 -0.89 5.38 -10.55
C GLU A 56 -1.06 4.05 -9.77
N ARG A 57 0.06 3.44 -9.35
CA ARG A 57 0.10 2.20 -8.55
C ARG A 57 0.46 2.42 -7.09
N SER A 58 0.91 3.61 -6.71
CA SER A 58 1.04 3.95 -5.30
C SER A 58 -0.35 4.19 -4.71
N PRO A 59 -0.71 3.55 -3.57
CA PRO A 59 -1.88 3.97 -2.83
C PRO A 59 -1.73 5.47 -2.54
N ARG A 60 -2.68 6.28 -3.04
CA ARG A 60 -2.62 7.74 -2.87
C ARG A 60 -2.39 8.01 -1.38
N PRO A 61 -1.32 8.75 -1.00
CA PRO A 61 -1.11 9.10 0.39
C PRO A 61 -2.37 9.83 0.85
N ARG A 62 -2.99 9.34 1.93
CA ARG A 62 -4.11 10.06 2.54
C ARG A 62 -3.58 11.44 2.91
N PRO A 63 -4.26 12.53 2.49
CA PRO A 63 -3.81 13.87 2.83
C PRO A 63 -3.67 13.97 4.35
N SER A 64 -2.46 14.27 4.83
CA SER A 64 -2.25 14.47 6.26
C SER A 64 -3.11 15.65 6.73
N PRO A 65 -3.92 15.48 7.80
CA PRO A 65 -4.75 16.57 8.28
C PRO A 65 -3.89 17.76 8.69
N LYS A 66 -4.19 18.96 8.16
CA LYS A 66 -3.42 20.19 8.45
C LYS A 66 -3.51 20.67 9.90
N GLY A 67 -4.31 20.01 10.75
CA GLY A 67 -4.58 20.38 12.15
C GLY A 67 -4.15 19.33 13.19
N GLY A 68 -3.31 18.36 12.83
CA GLY A 68 -2.97 17.23 13.69
C GLY A 68 -3.93 16.05 13.52
N ILE A 69 -3.54 14.90 14.07
CA ILE A 69 -4.29 13.65 13.96
C ILE A 69 -4.98 13.38 15.29
N ASP A 70 -6.31 13.28 15.26
CA ASP A 70 -7.08 12.69 16.35
C ASP A 70 -6.92 11.17 16.27
N PHE A 71 -5.98 10.64 17.06
CA PHE A 71 -5.58 9.24 17.03
C PHE A 71 -6.77 8.30 17.27
N ASP A 72 -7.58 8.59 18.29
CA ASP A 72 -8.70 7.73 18.67
C ASP A 72 -9.76 7.67 17.56
N ARG A 73 -10.05 8.83 16.95
CA ARG A 73 -10.99 8.90 15.82
C ARG A 73 -10.49 8.14 14.59
N GLU A 74 -9.22 8.26 14.24
CA GLU A 74 -8.66 7.57 13.07
C GLU A 74 -8.58 6.07 13.28
N VAL A 75 -8.20 5.62 14.49
CA VAL A 75 -8.21 4.20 14.86
C VAL A 75 -9.63 3.65 14.79
N GLU A 76 -10.62 4.38 15.32
CA GLU A 76 -12.02 3.97 15.23
C GLU A 76 -12.51 3.86 13.79
N ALA A 77 -12.19 4.84 12.93
CA ALA A 77 -12.56 4.80 11.52
C ALA A 77 -11.94 3.60 10.79
N PHE A 78 -10.68 3.31 11.09
CA PHE A 78 -9.96 2.16 10.54
C PHE A 78 -10.55 0.83 11.02
N GLU A 79 -10.81 0.69 12.32
CA GLU A 79 -11.44 -0.51 12.88
C GLU A 79 -12.84 -0.75 12.30
N ARG A 80 -13.66 0.30 12.16
CA ARG A 80 -14.99 0.23 11.54
C ARG A 80 -14.90 -0.29 10.10
N ALA A 81 -13.96 0.23 9.31
CA ALA A 81 -13.76 -0.20 7.92
C ALA A 81 -13.36 -1.69 7.83
N LEU A 82 -12.41 -2.14 8.66
CA LEU A 82 -11.98 -3.55 8.70
C LEU A 82 -13.13 -4.48 9.09
N ILE A 83 -13.91 -4.11 10.10
CA ILE A 83 -15.03 -4.92 10.55
C ILE A 83 -16.10 -5.02 9.47
N ALA A 84 -16.44 -3.91 8.81
CA ALA A 84 -17.42 -3.91 7.73
C ALA A 84 -16.96 -4.73 6.52
N GLU A 85 -15.68 -4.67 6.16
CA GLU A 85 -15.09 -5.51 5.10
C GLU A 85 -15.15 -6.99 5.45
N ALA A 86 -14.73 -7.37 6.65
CA ALA A 86 -14.77 -8.76 7.10
C ALA A 86 -16.18 -9.32 7.17
N MET A 87 -17.16 -8.51 7.60
CA MET A 87 -18.57 -8.91 7.60
C MET A 87 -19.07 -9.17 6.17
N ARG A 88 -18.77 -8.26 5.22
CA ARG A 88 -19.13 -8.46 3.80
C ARG A 88 -18.45 -9.69 3.18
N ALA A 89 -17.15 -9.87 3.42
CA ALA A 89 -16.40 -11.01 2.90
C ALA A 89 -16.84 -12.36 3.49
N CYS A 90 -17.56 -12.33 4.61
CA CYS A 90 -18.01 -13.52 5.34
C CYS A 90 -19.53 -13.68 5.36
N ASP A 91 -20.27 -13.05 4.43
CA ASP A 91 -21.73 -13.12 4.33
C ASP A 91 -22.46 -12.76 5.64
N ASN A 92 -21.94 -11.76 6.36
CA ASN A 92 -22.40 -11.34 7.70
C ASN A 92 -22.32 -12.44 8.79
N VAL A 93 -21.62 -13.54 8.55
CA VAL A 93 -21.41 -14.61 9.55
C VAL A 93 -20.33 -14.18 10.55
N LYS A 94 -20.73 -13.60 11.68
CA LYS A 94 -19.83 -13.06 12.73
C LYS A 94 -18.72 -14.01 13.18
N ALA A 95 -18.99 -15.31 13.30
CA ALA A 95 -17.97 -16.28 13.70
C ALA A 95 -16.87 -16.42 12.64
N ARG A 96 -17.25 -16.39 11.36
CA ARG A 96 -16.33 -16.43 10.22
C ARG A 96 -15.58 -15.10 10.09
N ALA A 97 -16.26 -13.97 10.25
CA ALA A 97 -15.64 -12.64 10.24
C ALA A 97 -14.61 -12.46 11.39
N ALA A 98 -14.91 -12.97 12.59
CA ALA A 98 -13.96 -12.93 13.71
C ALA A 98 -12.69 -13.73 13.41
N LYS A 99 -12.86 -14.94 12.84
CA LYS A 99 -11.73 -15.77 12.38
C LYS A 99 -10.95 -15.09 11.25
N TYR A 100 -11.65 -14.45 10.30
CA TYR A 100 -11.06 -13.71 9.18
C TYR A 100 -10.19 -12.54 9.68
N LEU A 101 -10.67 -11.82 10.69
CA LEU A 101 -9.94 -10.73 11.34
C LEU A 101 -8.89 -11.19 12.35
N GLY A 102 -8.82 -12.49 12.67
CA GLY A 102 -7.91 -13.02 13.69
C GLY A 102 -8.20 -12.52 15.11
N ILE A 103 -9.45 -12.15 15.41
CA ILE A 103 -9.86 -11.68 16.74
C ILE A 103 -10.86 -12.62 17.39
N ASP A 104 -10.95 -12.54 18.72
CA ASP A 104 -11.97 -13.25 19.47
C ASP A 104 -13.39 -12.80 19.08
N ARG A 105 -14.34 -13.75 19.08
CA ARG A 105 -15.73 -13.50 18.70
C ARG A 105 -16.43 -12.49 19.63
N ASN A 106 -16.10 -12.47 20.92
CA ASN A 106 -16.66 -11.49 21.85
C ASN A 106 -16.09 -10.10 21.60
N ARG A 107 -14.81 -9.98 21.23
CA ARG A 107 -14.20 -8.70 20.80
C ARG A 107 -14.91 -8.14 19.57
N LEU A 108 -15.15 -8.97 18.55
CA LEU A 108 -15.92 -8.55 17.37
C LEU A 108 -17.34 -8.10 17.75
N ARG A 109 -18.05 -8.89 18.57
CA ARG A 109 -19.41 -8.55 19.02
C ARG A 109 -19.48 -7.23 19.78
N TYR A 110 -18.50 -6.96 20.64
CA TYR A 110 -18.40 -5.70 21.35
C TYR A 110 -18.23 -4.52 20.37
N LYS A 111 -17.28 -4.64 19.43
CA LYS A 111 -17.01 -3.60 18.43
C LYS A 111 -18.20 -3.36 17.48
N LEU A 112 -18.91 -4.42 17.05
CA LEU A 112 -20.13 -4.28 16.24
C LEU A 112 -21.21 -3.45 16.95
N ARG A 113 -21.42 -3.70 18.26
CA ARG A 113 -22.35 -2.90 19.07
C ARG A 113 -21.86 -1.47 19.27
N GLN A 114 -20.57 -1.30 19.58
CA GLN A 114 -19.96 0.02 19.76
C GLN A 114 -20.14 0.90 18.52
N TYR A 115 -20.08 0.30 17.32
CA TYR A 115 -20.13 1.02 16.06
C TYR A 115 -21.50 1.05 15.38
N GLY A 116 -22.52 0.42 15.96
CA GLY A 116 -23.87 0.36 15.37
C GLY A 116 -23.91 -0.35 14.02
N ILE A 117 -22.99 -1.29 13.78
CA ILE A 117 -22.97 -2.08 12.55
C ILE A 117 -23.97 -3.23 12.74
N GLU A 118 -25.23 -3.00 12.36
CA GLU A 118 -26.30 -3.99 12.44
C GLU A 118 -26.23 -4.99 11.28
N ASP A 119 -26.57 -6.24 11.61
CA ASP A 119 -26.65 -7.34 10.64
C ASP A 119 -27.76 -7.03 9.63
N GLY A 120 -27.41 -7.02 8.34
CA GLY A 120 -28.42 -7.07 7.29
C GLY A 120 -29.32 -8.28 7.53
N SER A 121 -30.61 -8.03 7.78
CA SER A 121 -31.68 -9.03 7.76
C SER A 121 -31.87 -9.62 6.38
#